data_AF-A0A6C0JPN1-F1
#
_entry.id   AF-A0A6C0JPN1-F1
#
_cell.length_a   1.000
_cell.length_b   1.000
_cell.length_c   1.000
_cell.angle_alpha   90.00
_cell.angle_beta   90.00
_cell.angle_gamma   90.00
#
_symmetry.space_group_name_H-M   'P 1'
#
loop_
_entity.id
_entity.type
_entity.pdbx_description
1 polymer ?
#
loop_
_entity_poly.entity_id
_entity_poly.type
_entity_poly.pdbx_seq_one_letter_code
_entity_poly.pdbx_strand_id
1 'polypeptide(L)'
;MDELISDFEQIMPLDEFNILQDAYNKKNITLSDIDQTESRYRRYIIKINDWSDRNDNDYSYVKVCIQEFLKLANTQQNFENKKNMIKYIDGEIMMMINMCRIQEILL
;
A
#
# COMPACT_ATOMS: atom_id res chain seq x y z
N MET A 1 -11.88 -8.58 -14.00
CA MET A 1 -13.12 -8.17 -13.33
C MET A 1 -12.71 -7.03 -12.42
N ASP A 2 -12.95 -5.81 -12.88
CA ASP A 2 -12.73 -4.62 -12.05
C ASP A 2 -13.67 -4.74 -10.86
N GLU A 3 -13.13 -5.15 -9.70
CA GLU A 3 -13.82 -4.97 -8.43
C GLU A 3 -14.02 -3.46 -8.28
N LEU A 4 -15.27 -3.03 -8.39
CA LEU A 4 -15.75 -1.73 -7.95
C LEU A 4 -15.42 -1.60 -6.46
N ILE A 5 -14.21 -1.14 -6.18
CA ILE A 5 -13.79 -0.74 -4.84
C ILE A 5 -14.72 0.41 -4.45
N SER A 6 -15.46 0.20 -3.36
CA SER A 6 -16.43 1.15 -2.83
C SER A 6 -15.81 2.54 -2.71
N ASP A 7 -16.54 3.61 -3.05
CA ASP A 7 -16.06 5.00 -2.92
C ASP A 7 -15.51 5.30 -1.51
N PHE A 8 -16.03 4.61 -0.48
CA PHE A 8 -15.56 4.71 0.90
C PHE A 8 -14.16 4.11 1.10
N GLU A 9 -13.83 3.03 0.38
CA GLU A 9 -12.51 2.41 0.42
C GLU A 9 -11.46 3.24 -0.33
N GLN A 10 -11.85 4.27 -1.07
CA GLN A 10 -10.90 5.16 -1.74
C GLN A 10 -10.38 6.27 -0.83
N ILE A 11 -11.01 6.51 0.33
CA ILE A 11 -10.61 7.58 1.24
C ILE A 11 -9.44 7.10 2.10
N MET A 12 -8.33 7.83 1.99
CA MET A 12 -7.16 7.63 2.83
C MET A 12 -7.41 8.30 4.19
N PRO A 13 -7.12 7.63 5.31
CA PRO A 13 -7.06 8.27 6.62
C PRO A 13 -6.15 9.50 6.59
N LEU A 14 -6.54 10.55 7.34
CA LEU A 14 -5.73 11.78 7.48
C LEU A 14 -4.31 11.50 7.97
N ASP A 15 -4.15 10.44 8.78
CA ASP A 15 -2.87 10.04 9.36
C ASP A 15 -2.27 8.77 8.72
N GLU A 16 -2.57 8.51 7.45
CA GLU A 16 -2.18 7.25 6.80
C GLU A 16 -0.67 6.98 6.84
N PHE A 17 0.16 8.03 6.76
CA PHE A 17 1.61 7.85 6.85
C PHE A 17 2.03 7.24 8.20
N ASN A 18 1.49 7.73 9.33
CA ASN A 18 1.84 7.20 10.63
C ASN A 18 1.27 5.79 10.82
N ILE A 19 0.04 5.55 10.36
CA ILE A 19 -0.56 4.19 10.36
C ILE A 19 0.32 3.20 9.58
N LEU A 20 0.80 3.62 8.41
CA LEU A 20 1.68 2.83 7.56
C LEU A 20 3.05 2.62 8.22
N GLN A 21 3.62 3.67 8.81
CA GLN A 21 4.90 3.61 9.51
C GLN A 21 4.86 2.69 10.72
N ASP A 22 3.78 2.70 11.49
CA ASP A 22 3.57 1.77 12.62
C ASP A 22 3.49 0.32 12.14
N ALA A 23 2.74 0.06 11.05
CA ALA A 23 2.68 -1.26 10.43
C ALA A 23 4.04 -1.71 9.89
N TYR A 24 4.78 -0.80 9.24
CA TYR A 24 6.13 -1.05 8.73
C TYR A 24 7.12 -1.33 9.87
N ASN A 25 6.97 -0.72 11.04
CA ASN A 25 7.86 -0.95 12.18
C ASN A 25 7.50 -2.20 12.99
N LYS A 26 6.32 -2.78 12.76
CA LYS A 26 5.89 -4.00 13.46
C LYS A 26 6.81 -5.18 13.15
N LYS A 27 7.51 -5.68 14.16
CA LYS A 27 8.45 -6.82 14.03
C LYS A 27 7.74 -8.16 13.90
N ASN A 28 6.69 -8.35 14.69
CA ASN A 28 5.91 -9.59 14.73
C ASN A 28 4.60 -9.37 13.98
N ILE A 29 4.62 -9.70 12.69
CA ILE A 29 3.44 -9.72 11.83
C ILE A 29 2.64 -10.99 12.13
N THR A 30 1.32 -10.89 12.17
CA THR A 30 0.36 -11.99 12.34
C THR A 30 -0.50 -12.16 11.10
N LEU A 31 -1.27 -13.26 11.00
CA LEU A 31 -2.22 -13.43 9.89
C LEU A 31 -3.28 -12.32 9.85
N SER A 32 -3.76 -11.86 11.02
CA SER A 32 -4.70 -10.75 11.09
C SER A 32 -4.11 -9.44 10.56
N ASP A 33 -2.80 -9.22 10.73
CA ASP A 33 -2.12 -8.06 10.15
C ASP A 33 -2.05 -8.14 8.62
N ILE A 34 -1.95 -9.35 8.06
CA ILE A 34 -1.99 -9.56 6.61
C ILE A 34 -3.36 -9.18 6.07
N ASP A 35 -4.45 -9.62 6.69
CA ASP A 35 -5.82 -9.28 6.25
C ASP A 35 -6.05 -7.75 6.28
N GLN A 36 -5.56 -7.07 7.33
CA GLN A 36 -5.60 -5.61 7.41
C GLN A 36 -4.76 -4.94 6.31
N THR A 37 -3.59 -5.52 6.01
CA THR A 37 -2.70 -5.02 4.95
C THR A 37 -3.32 -5.19 3.57
N GLU A 38 -4.01 -6.31 3.28
CA GLU A 38 -4.75 -6.50 2.03
C GLU A 38 -5.81 -5.42 1.82
N SER A 39 -6.61 -5.13 2.85
CA SER A 39 -7.60 -4.05 2.81
C SER A 39 -6.93 -2.71 2.47
N ARG A 40 -5.81 -2.39 3.13
CA ARG A 40 -5.04 -1.17 2.89
C ARG A 40 -4.49 -1.09 1.46
N TYR A 41 -3.92 -2.19 0.97
CA TYR A 41 -3.32 -2.28 -0.36
C TYR A 41 -4.33 -2.12 -1.50
N ARG A 42 -5.55 -2.61 -1.33
CA ARG A 42 -6.64 -2.35 -2.27
C ARG A 42 -6.92 -0.85 -2.42
N ARG A 43 -6.88 -0.09 -1.31
CA ARG A 43 -7.01 1.38 -1.34
C ARG A 43 -5.85 2.04 -2.07
N TYR A 44 -4.63 1.57 -1.82
CA TYR A 44 -3.43 2.12 -2.45
C TYR A 44 -3.38 1.92 -3.96
N ILE A 45 -3.89 0.80 -4.50
CA ILE A 45 -3.98 0.62 -5.97
C ILE A 45 -4.69 1.81 -6.65
N ILE A 46 -5.72 2.37 -6.02
CA ILE A 46 -6.45 3.52 -6.57
C ILE A 46 -5.60 4.77 -6.45
N LYS A 47 -5.08 5.02 -5.25
CA LYS A 47 -4.30 6.22 -4.93
C LYS A 47 -3.00 6.33 -5.71
N ILE A 48 -2.37 5.21 -6.06
CA ILE A 48 -1.15 5.20 -6.86
C ILE A 48 -1.37 5.86 -8.22
N ASN A 49 -2.53 5.69 -8.86
CA ASN A 49 -2.82 6.41 -10.11
C ASN A 49 -2.87 7.93 -9.86
N ASP A 50 -3.65 8.36 -8.86
CA ASP A 50 -3.75 9.77 -8.48
C ASP A 50 -2.38 10.38 -8.18
N TRP A 51 -1.50 9.64 -7.51
CA TRP A 51 -0.16 10.07 -7.16
C TRP A 51 0.78 10.12 -8.36
N SER A 52 0.72 9.14 -9.27
CA SER A 52 1.50 9.16 -10.50
C SER A 52 1.17 10.40 -11.34
N ASP A 53 -0.12 10.69 -11.52
CA ASP A 53 -0.59 11.81 -12.33
C ASP A 53 -0.20 13.16 -11.72
N ARG A 54 -0.24 13.29 -10.39
CA ARG A 54 0.12 14.54 -9.70
C ARG A 54 1.62 14.82 -9.69
N ASN A 55 2.45 13.78 -9.62
CA ASN A 55 3.90 13.93 -9.44
C ASN A 55 4.71 13.77 -10.72
N ASP A 56 4.06 13.47 -11.85
CA ASP A 56 4.72 13.11 -13.11
C ASP A 56 5.79 12.01 -12.91
N ASN A 57 5.43 10.99 -12.11
CA ASN A 57 6.31 9.86 -11.81
C ASN A 57 5.55 8.54 -11.99
N ASP A 58 6.21 7.52 -12.54
CA ASP A 58 5.59 6.21 -12.79
C ASP A 58 5.77 5.26 -11.61
N TYR A 59 4.67 5.02 -10.89
CA TYR A 59 4.60 4.07 -9.78
C TYR A 59 3.90 2.75 -10.13
N SER A 60 3.76 2.43 -11.42
CA SER A 60 3.10 1.20 -11.90
C SER A 60 3.70 -0.07 -11.28
N TYR A 61 5.02 -0.10 -11.04
CA TYR A 61 5.70 -1.22 -10.40
C TYR A 61 5.16 -1.53 -8.99
N VAL A 62 4.81 -0.51 -8.19
CA VAL A 62 4.24 -0.70 -6.85
C VAL A 62 2.88 -1.37 -6.95
N LYS A 63 2.07 -1.00 -7.96
CA LYS A 63 0.77 -1.65 -8.21
C LYS A 63 0.94 -3.13 -8.54
N VAL A 64 1.95 -3.47 -9.36
CA VAL A 64 2.26 -4.86 -9.70
C VAL A 64 2.59 -5.66 -8.44
N CYS A 65 3.47 -5.14 -7.58
CA CYS A 65 3.84 -5.81 -6.33
C CYS A 65 2.63 -5.99 -5.40
N ILE A 66 1.76 -4.98 -5.30
CA ILE A 66 0.50 -5.09 -4.54
C ILE A 66 -0.40 -6.20 -5.15
N GLN A 67 -0.58 -6.22 -6.46
CA GLN A 67 -1.41 -7.23 -7.12
C GLN A 67 -0.85 -8.64 -6.93
N GLU A 68 0.48 -8.81 -6.97
CA GLU A 68 1.13 -10.09 -6.65
C GLU A 68 0.87 -10.50 -5.20
N PHE A 69 0.96 -9.56 -4.26
CA PHE A 69 0.64 -9.81 -2.86
C PHE A 69 -0.81 -10.28 -2.68
N LEU A 70 -1.77 -9.58 -3.32
CA LEU A 70 -3.21 -9.91 -3.24
C LEU A 70 -3.57 -11.24 -3.91
N LYS A 71 -2.78 -11.71 -4.89
CA LYS A 71 -2.99 -13.01 -5.56
C LYS A 71 -2.59 -14.20 -4.69
N LEU A 72 -1.67 -14.02 -3.75
CA LEU A 72 -1.27 -15.09 -2.84
C LEU A 72 -2.39 -15.33 -1.81
N ALA A 73 -2.79 -16.59 -1.60
CA ALA A 73 -3.76 -16.92 -0.56
C ALA A 73 -3.16 -16.73 0.86
N ASN A 74 -3.99 -16.37 1.85
CA ASN A 74 -3.61 -16.23 3.27
C ASN A 74 -3.44 -17.60 3.95
N THR A 75 -2.43 -18.35 3.52
CA THR A 75 -2.07 -19.67 4.06
C THR A 75 -0.75 -19.59 4.84
N GLN A 76 -0.53 -20.56 5.72
CA GLN A 76 0.74 -20.67 6.46
C GLN A 76 1.96 -20.79 5.51
N GLN A 77 1.78 -21.44 4.36
CA GLN A 77 2.83 -21.59 3.35
C GLN A 77 3.24 -20.25 2.73
N ASN A 78 2.27 -19.37 2.46
CA ASN A 78 2.52 -18.06 1.85
C ASN A 78 2.85 -16.97 2.87
N PHE A 79 2.72 -17.26 4.17
CA PHE A 79 2.84 -16.27 5.23
C PHE A 79 4.17 -15.52 5.21
N GLU A 80 5.31 -16.22 5.15
CA GLU A 80 6.63 -15.57 5.18
C GLU A 80 6.89 -14.77 3.89
N ASN A 81 6.41 -15.27 2.74
CA ASN A 81 6.49 -14.53 1.47
C ASN A 81 5.70 -13.22 1.56
N LYS A 82 4.44 -13.29 2.02
CA LYS A 82 3.61 -12.11 2.23
C LYS A 82 4.24 -11.13 3.20
N LYS A 83 4.76 -11.61 4.33
CA LYS A 83 5.45 -10.78 5.32
C LYS A 83 6.64 -10.01 4.72
N ASN A 84 7.44 -10.66 3.89
CA ASN A 84 8.57 -10.01 3.21
C ASN A 84 8.09 -8.97 2.18
N MET A 85 7.06 -9.30 1.41
CA MET A 85 6.43 -8.37 0.47
C MET A 85 5.85 -7.14 1.18
N ILE A 86 5.28 -7.30 2.37
CA ILE A 86 4.72 -6.18 3.16
C ILE A 86 5.80 -5.12 3.41
N LYS A 87 6.98 -5.52 3.90
CA LYS A 87 8.05 -4.56 4.18
C LYS A 87 8.50 -3.82 2.92
N TYR A 88 8.65 -4.53 1.81
CA TYR A 88 9.04 -3.90 0.55
C TYR A 88 7.97 -2.89 0.09
N ILE A 89 6.72 -3.33 -0.04
CA ILE A 89 5.62 -2.53 -0.57
C ILE A 89 5.31 -1.32 0.34
N ASP A 90 5.21 -1.52 1.67
CA ASP A 90 5.00 -0.42 2.63
C ASP A 90 6.11 0.64 2.52
N GLY A 91 7.37 0.22 2.29
CA GLY A 91 8.50 1.12 2.08
C GLY A 91 8.34 2.01 0.84
N GLU A 92 7.99 1.41 -0.30
CA GLU A 92 7.73 2.12 -1.55
C GLU A 92 6.57 3.12 -1.38
N ILE A 93 5.46 2.72 -0.75
CA ILE A 93 4.32 3.62 -0.54
C ILE A 93 4.67 4.78 0.40
N MET A 94 5.46 4.54 1.46
CA MET A 94 5.94 5.64 2.31
C MET A 94 6.79 6.64 1.53
N MET A 95 7.67 6.16 0.64
CA MET A 95 8.45 7.04 -0.24
C MET A 95 7.52 7.86 -1.15
N MET A 96 6.51 7.23 -1.76
CA MET A 96 5.54 7.91 -2.60
C MET A 96 4.79 9.01 -1.85
N ILE A 97 4.28 8.72 -0.64
CA ILE A 97 3.59 9.71 0.20
C ILE A 97 4.52 10.89 0.50
N ASN A 98 5.78 10.64 0.82
CA ASN A 98 6.76 11.70 1.09
C ASN A 98 7.06 12.54 -0.16
N MET A 99 7.18 11.93 -1.34
CA MET A 99 7.38 12.66 -2.59
C MET A 99 6.20 13.59 -2.90
N CYS A 100 4.96 13.11 -2.73
CA CYS A 100 3.76 13.93 -2.88
C CYS A 100 3.78 15.15 -1.93
N ARG A 101 4.13 14.94 -0.66
CA ARG A 101 4.19 16.01 0.35
C ARG A 101 5.27 17.06 0.03
N ILE A 102 6.42 16.64 -0.50
CA ILE A 102 7.50 17.58 -0.87
C ILE A 102 7.06 18.47 -2.03
N GLN A 103 6.42 17.89 -3.05
CA GLN A 103 5.91 18.68 -4.17
C GLN A 103 4.86 19.71 -3.74
N GLU A 104 3.97 19.36 -2.82
CA GLU A 104 2.97 20.29 -2.26
C GLU A 104 3.59 21.47 -1.49
N ILE A 105 4.78 21.29 -0.90
CA ILE A 105 5.50 22.38 -0.20
C ILE A 105 6.22 23.31 -1.19
N LEU A 106 6.59 22.81 -2.36
CA LEU A 106 7.37 23.54 -3.36
C LEU A 106 6.49 24.34 -4.35
N LEU A 107 5.16 24.21 -4.26
CA LEU A 107 4.14 24.92 -5.04
C LEU A 107 3.51 26.06 -4.22
#